data_AF-A0A943NX51-F1
#
_entry.id   AF-A0A943NX51-F1
#
_cell.length_a   1.000
_cell.length_b   1.000
_cell.length_c   1.000
_cell.angle_alpha   90.00
_cell.angle_beta   90.00
_cell.angle_gamma   90.00
#
_symmetry.space_group_name_H-M   'P 1'
#
loop_
_entity.id
_entity.type
_entity.pdbx_description
1 polymer ?
#
loop_
_entity_poly.entity_id
_entity_poly.type
_entity_poly.pdbx_seq_one_letter_code
_entity_poly.pdbx_strand_id
1 'polypeptide(L)'
;MFNIENGHIISLTDKVKATTCKASIYKAIWIKNGKCTYKKPKNFDFIKDQLYIISGNGLDGIVFPKVEKFEHLPPEPNVEYGSVELLDSLFPLIHSFRTKDLTHQIADTIKWCQKYGFPFFGDNGFLCGDIASCYKSTREIGFNFKVFFHDILHLGNIITESLNWYKKEELITEALNISTLQRQQTYVFVNHELMCETRFNTLIALAYYQLGCLLMNPNGAMTKQCEQCGAIFLTTDYRKKYCLKHSPQSYYAQKKRSEKASNTKQ
;
A
#
# COMPACT_ATOMS: atom_id res chain seq x y z
N MET A 1 3.84 -20.48 19.70
CA MET A 1 2.94 -21.57 19.26
C MET A 1 2.04 -21.00 18.18
N PHE A 2 1.90 -21.65 17.02
CA PHE A 2 0.83 -21.26 16.08
C PHE A 2 -0.49 -21.51 16.82
N ASN A 3 -1.40 -20.53 16.88
CA ASN A 3 -2.77 -20.82 17.28
C ASN A 3 -3.41 -21.60 16.14
N ILE A 4 -3.21 -22.92 16.18
CA ILE A 4 -3.93 -23.91 15.40
C ILE A 4 -4.94 -24.50 16.38
N GLU A 5 -6.15 -23.96 16.39
CA GLU A 5 -7.30 -24.72 16.84
C GLU A 5 -7.91 -25.39 15.59
N ASN A 6 -7.96 -26.73 15.59
CA ASN A 6 -8.64 -27.55 14.57
C ASN A 6 -8.15 -27.39 13.11
N GLY A 7 -6.86 -27.13 12.87
CA GLY A 7 -6.31 -27.07 11.51
C GLY A 7 -6.62 -25.79 10.73
N HIS A 8 -7.15 -24.75 11.39
CA HIS A 8 -7.37 -23.44 10.81
C HIS A 8 -6.30 -22.43 11.26
N ILE A 9 -5.72 -21.69 10.31
CA ILE A 9 -4.63 -20.72 10.54
C ILE A 9 -5.21 -19.33 10.88
N ILE A 10 -4.84 -18.86 12.09
CA ILE A 10 -4.63 -17.48 12.55
C ILE A 10 -5.83 -16.52 12.48
N SER A 11 -6.38 -16.20 13.67
CA SER A 11 -7.12 -14.96 13.86
C SER A 11 -6.18 -13.78 13.58
N LEU A 12 -6.65 -12.77 12.84
CA LEU A 12 -5.98 -11.46 12.79
C LEU A 12 -5.64 -11.09 14.24
N THR A 13 -4.36 -11.04 14.61
CA THR A 13 -3.98 -10.34 15.82
C THR A 13 -4.45 -8.90 15.61
N ASP A 14 -5.15 -8.31 16.59
CA ASP A 14 -5.73 -6.96 16.46
C ASP A 14 -4.70 -5.91 16.02
N LYS A 15 -3.42 -6.23 16.22
CA LYS A 15 -2.28 -5.47 15.75
C LYS A 15 -1.26 -6.33 15.01
N VAL A 16 -0.64 -5.73 14.01
CA VAL A 16 0.43 -6.30 13.17
C VAL A 16 1.58 -5.31 13.07
N LYS A 17 2.82 -5.81 13.01
CA LYS A 17 4.04 -4.99 13.07
C LYS A 17 4.71 -4.90 11.70
N ALA A 18 5.22 -3.71 11.36
CA ALA A 18 6.10 -3.52 10.21
C ALA A 18 7.22 -2.52 10.49
N THR A 19 8.34 -2.70 9.80
CA THR A 19 9.44 -1.74 9.83
C THR A 19 9.11 -0.58 8.90
N THR A 20 9.16 0.64 9.41
CA THR A 20 8.80 1.85 8.65
C THR A 20 9.73 3.00 8.90
N CYS A 21 9.98 3.79 7.87
CA CYS A 21 10.75 5.02 7.98
C CYS A 21 9.95 6.21 7.52
N LYS A 22 9.90 7.24 8.35
CA LYS A 22 9.11 8.42 8.06
C LYS A 22 10.00 9.63 7.91
N ALA A 23 9.79 10.39 6.84
CA ALA A 23 10.34 11.72 6.68
C ALA A 23 9.33 12.77 7.14
N SER A 24 9.82 13.90 7.62
CA SER A 24 9.02 15.08 7.95
C SER A 24 8.36 15.68 6.72
N ILE A 25 9.05 15.59 5.57
CA ILE A 25 8.62 16.10 4.27
C ILE A 25 9.00 15.09 3.19
N TYR A 26 8.17 14.97 2.16
CA TYR A 26 8.44 14.15 0.99
C TYR A 26 8.36 15.00 -0.28
N LYS A 27 9.22 14.71 -1.26
CA LYS A 27 9.27 15.40 -2.57
C LYS A 27 9.49 14.40 -3.69
N ALA A 28 9.05 14.75 -4.90
CA ALA A 28 9.33 13.96 -6.10
C ALA A 28 10.64 14.43 -6.74
N ILE A 29 11.47 13.48 -7.16
CA ILE A 29 12.68 13.73 -7.95
C ILE A 29 12.60 12.94 -9.25
N TRP A 30 12.84 13.65 -10.34
CA TRP A 30 12.72 13.14 -11.71
C TRP A 30 14.11 12.94 -12.26
N ILE A 31 14.39 11.80 -12.87
CA ILE A 31 15.68 11.52 -13.50
C ILE A 31 15.46 11.25 -14.98
N LYS A 32 16.10 12.07 -15.81
CA LYS A 32 16.08 11.94 -17.27
C LYS A 32 17.47 12.10 -17.84
N ASN A 33 17.91 11.14 -18.67
CA ASN A 33 19.26 11.10 -19.24
C ASN A 33 20.36 11.28 -18.16
N GLY A 34 20.19 10.62 -17.01
CA GLY A 34 21.12 10.72 -15.86
C GLY A 34 21.07 12.02 -15.06
N LYS A 35 20.23 12.99 -15.44
CA LYS A 35 20.10 14.28 -14.73
C LYS A 35 18.91 14.28 -13.78
N CYS A 36 19.15 14.64 -12.52
CA CYS A 36 18.12 14.77 -11.49
C CYS A 36 17.48 16.18 -11.51
N THR A 37 16.16 16.26 -11.45
CA THR A 37 15.40 17.52 -11.36
C THR A 37 14.24 17.42 -10.39
N TYR A 38 13.91 18.53 -9.72
CA TYR A 38 12.76 18.62 -8.80
C TYR A 38 11.44 18.99 -9.49
N LYS A 39 11.50 19.35 -10.76
CA LYS A 39 10.33 19.64 -11.60
C LYS A 39 10.24 18.57 -12.69
N LYS A 40 9.00 18.24 -13.07
CA LYS A 40 8.72 17.29 -14.16
C LYS A 40 9.39 17.76 -15.45
N PRO A 41 10.30 16.96 -16.05
CA PRO A 41 10.91 17.29 -17.33
C PRO A 41 9.88 17.35 -18.46
N LYS A 42 10.16 18.15 -19.49
CA LYS A 42 9.38 18.10 -20.74
C LYS A 42 9.50 16.69 -21.37
N ASN A 43 8.40 16.19 -21.91
CA ASN A 43 8.30 14.88 -22.56
C ASN A 43 8.79 13.71 -21.67
N PHE A 44 8.57 13.79 -20.35
CA PHE A 44 8.91 12.71 -19.43
C PHE A 44 8.16 11.42 -19.82
N ASP A 45 8.91 10.34 -20.03
CA ASP A 45 8.40 9.02 -20.38
C ASP A 45 8.37 8.14 -19.12
N PHE A 46 7.18 7.82 -18.62
CA PHE A 46 7.02 7.00 -17.42
C PHE A 46 7.55 5.57 -17.57
N ILE A 47 7.77 5.08 -18.80
CA ILE A 47 8.38 3.76 -19.02
C ILE A 47 9.91 3.90 -18.97
N LYS A 48 10.49 4.89 -19.65
CA LYS A 48 11.94 5.01 -19.83
C LYS A 48 12.67 5.84 -18.76
N ASP A 49 12.07 6.92 -18.28
CA ASP A 49 12.70 7.89 -17.37
C ASP A 49 12.41 7.53 -15.90
N GLN A 50 13.30 7.79 -14.93
CA GLN A 50 13.06 7.38 -13.53
C GLN A 50 12.36 8.47 -12.71
N LEU A 51 11.59 8.03 -11.71
CA LEU A 51 10.88 8.90 -10.77
C LEU A 51 11.00 8.28 -9.37
N TYR A 52 11.50 9.06 -8.42
CA TYR A 52 11.59 8.67 -7.02
C TYR A 52 10.78 9.62 -6.14
N ILE A 53 10.27 9.10 -5.04
CA ILE A 53 9.74 9.90 -3.93
C ILE A 53 10.79 9.84 -2.81
N ILE A 54 11.33 11.00 -2.44
CA ILE A 54 12.45 11.14 -1.52
C ILE A 54 12.09 11.99 -0.30
N SER A 55 12.87 11.84 0.77
CA SER A 55 12.88 12.73 1.93
C SER A 55 13.22 14.15 1.51
N GLY A 56 12.45 15.12 1.99
CA GLY A 56 12.59 16.54 1.66
C GLY A 56 13.91 17.15 2.11
N ASN A 57 14.43 16.70 3.26
CA ASN A 57 15.64 17.22 3.91
C ASN A 57 16.74 16.14 4.02
N GLY A 58 16.77 15.17 3.11
CA GLY A 58 17.71 14.04 3.18
C GLY A 58 17.59 13.26 4.48
N LEU A 59 18.74 12.86 5.05
CA LEU A 59 18.84 12.13 6.32
C LEU A 59 18.31 12.95 7.50
N ASP A 60 18.57 14.27 7.54
CA ASP A 60 18.13 15.17 8.61
C ASP A 60 16.60 15.34 8.65
N GLY A 61 15.92 14.99 7.57
CA GLY A 61 14.47 15.00 7.46
C GLY A 61 13.78 13.79 8.07
N ILE A 62 14.51 12.74 8.44
CA ILE A 62 13.94 11.47 8.86
C ILE A 62 13.60 11.51 10.36
N VAL A 63 12.35 11.20 10.69
CA VAL A 63 11.73 11.32 12.02
C VAL A 63 11.98 10.06 12.87
N PHE A 64 13.13 9.42 12.71
CA PHE A 64 13.58 8.32 13.58
C PHE A 64 14.42 8.85 14.77
N PRO A 65 14.75 8.02 15.78
CA PRO A 65 15.95 8.29 16.57
C PRO A 65 17.13 8.49 15.60
N LYS A 66 17.82 9.64 15.69
CA LYS A 66 18.81 10.13 14.72
C LYS A 66 19.69 9.01 14.15
N VAL A 67 19.61 8.82 12.83
CA VAL A 67 20.38 7.82 12.08
C VAL A 67 21.53 8.55 11.37
N GLU A 68 22.76 8.40 11.86
CA GLU A 68 23.93 9.08 11.27
C GLU A 68 24.50 8.36 10.03
N LYS A 69 24.16 7.08 9.81
CA LYS A 69 24.60 6.26 8.66
C LYS A 69 23.47 5.35 8.17
N PHE A 70 23.44 5.03 6.87
CA PHE A 70 22.44 4.13 6.27
C PHE A 70 22.37 2.76 6.95
N GLU A 71 23.52 2.22 7.36
CA GLU A 71 23.65 0.97 8.12
C GLU A 71 22.98 1.00 9.50
N HIS A 72 22.65 2.19 10.00
CA HIS A 72 22.02 2.42 11.31
C HIS A 72 20.50 2.64 11.21
N LEU A 73 19.90 2.47 10.02
CA LEU A 73 18.45 2.38 9.92
C LEU A 73 17.95 1.26 10.85
N PRO A 74 16.87 1.48 11.63
CA PRO A 74 16.50 0.56 12.70
C PRO A 74 16.23 -0.85 12.16
N PRO A 75 16.87 -1.89 12.73
CA PRO A 75 16.64 -3.27 12.35
C PRO A 75 15.31 -3.84 12.90
N GLU A 76 14.66 -3.12 13.83
CA GLU A 76 13.43 -3.57 14.50
C GLU A 76 12.18 -2.82 14.02
N PRO A 77 11.00 -3.48 14.01
CA PRO A 77 9.75 -2.81 13.67
C PRO A 77 9.43 -1.73 14.70
N ASN A 78 9.18 -0.53 14.20
CA ASN A 78 9.01 0.66 15.00
C ASN A 78 7.56 1.14 15.06
N VAL A 79 6.63 0.49 14.34
CA VAL A 79 5.20 0.86 14.31
C VAL A 79 4.29 -0.38 14.30
N GLU A 80 3.22 -0.31 15.11
CA GLU A 80 2.10 -1.23 15.09
C GLU A 80 0.95 -0.65 14.27
N TYR A 81 0.31 -1.49 13.47
CA TYR A 81 -0.86 -1.14 12.66
C TYR A 81 -2.05 -1.99 13.07
N GLY A 82 -3.25 -1.44 12.93
CA GLY A 82 -4.46 -2.25 12.96
C GLY A 82 -4.44 -3.29 11.83
N SER A 83 -5.01 -4.47 12.07
CA SER A 83 -4.88 -5.64 11.19
C SER A 83 -5.38 -5.46 9.75
N VAL A 84 -6.13 -4.39 9.46
CA VAL A 84 -6.55 -4.01 8.09
C VAL A 84 -6.29 -2.53 7.76
N GLU A 85 -5.76 -1.75 8.70
CA GLU A 85 -5.62 -0.29 8.56
C GLU A 85 -4.80 0.08 7.31
N LEU A 86 -3.67 -0.60 7.15
CA LEU A 86 -2.76 -0.32 6.06
C LEU A 86 -3.38 -0.71 4.72
N LEU A 87 -3.97 -1.90 4.61
CA LEU A 87 -4.69 -2.35 3.42
C LEU A 87 -5.80 -1.36 2.99
N ASP A 88 -6.68 -0.96 3.92
CA ASP A 88 -7.77 -0.01 3.66
C ASP A 88 -7.25 1.33 3.11
N SER A 89 -6.10 1.77 3.64
CA SER A 89 -5.49 3.02 3.22
C SER A 89 -4.96 3.03 1.79
N LEU A 90 -4.73 1.85 1.19
CA LEU A 90 -4.23 1.71 -0.17
C LEU A 90 -5.35 1.80 -1.20
N PHE A 91 -6.62 1.55 -0.85
CA PHE A 91 -7.71 1.62 -1.82
C PHE A 91 -7.90 2.99 -2.49
N PRO A 92 -7.79 4.13 -1.77
CA PRO A 92 -7.76 5.44 -2.41
C PRO A 92 -6.60 5.61 -3.40
N LEU A 93 -5.42 5.04 -3.09
CA LEU A 93 -4.27 5.06 -4.00
C LEU A 93 -4.52 4.22 -5.25
N ILE A 94 -5.04 3.00 -5.10
CA ILE A 94 -5.42 2.12 -6.22
C ILE A 94 -6.39 2.85 -7.15
N HIS A 95 -7.42 3.47 -6.59
CA HIS A 95 -8.38 4.25 -7.37
C HIS A 95 -7.71 5.43 -8.07
N SER A 96 -6.84 6.17 -7.38
CA SER A 96 -6.08 7.29 -7.96
C SER A 96 -5.19 6.83 -9.13
N PHE A 97 -4.48 5.72 -8.98
CA PHE A 97 -3.56 5.20 -9.99
C PHE A 97 -4.28 4.72 -11.25
N ARG A 98 -5.52 4.23 -11.10
CA ARG A 98 -6.36 3.80 -12.21
C ARG A 98 -7.06 4.94 -12.97
N THR A 99 -7.27 6.09 -12.32
CA THR A 99 -8.22 7.09 -12.84
C THR A 99 -7.68 8.51 -12.99
N LYS A 100 -6.59 8.86 -12.29
CA LYS A 100 -6.04 10.22 -12.29
C LYS A 100 -4.73 10.30 -13.05
N ASP A 101 -4.31 11.51 -13.39
CA ASP A 101 -3.00 11.77 -13.99
C ASP A 101 -1.83 11.59 -12.99
N LEU A 102 -0.62 11.48 -13.54
CA LEU A 102 0.61 11.25 -12.79
C LEU A 102 0.87 12.30 -11.68
N THR A 103 0.50 13.56 -11.89
CA THR A 103 0.72 14.62 -10.89
C THR A 103 -0.13 14.37 -9.65
N HIS A 104 -1.39 14.01 -9.85
CA HIS A 104 -2.30 13.64 -8.76
C HIS A 104 -1.86 12.34 -8.07
N GLN A 105 -1.41 11.34 -8.83
CA GLN A 105 -0.91 10.08 -8.28
C GLN A 105 0.29 10.29 -7.35
N ILE A 106 1.23 11.15 -7.74
CA ILE A 106 2.39 11.53 -6.92
C ILE A 106 1.93 12.25 -5.64
N ALA A 107 1.02 13.21 -5.77
CA ALA A 107 0.52 13.99 -4.63
C ALA A 107 -0.19 13.09 -3.60
N ASP A 108 -1.06 12.18 -4.05
CA ASP A 108 -1.76 11.25 -3.18
C ASP A 108 -0.78 10.25 -2.52
N THR A 109 0.27 9.82 -3.24
CA THR A 109 1.35 8.98 -2.69
C THR A 109 2.17 9.70 -1.63
N ILE A 110 2.52 10.96 -1.85
CA ILE A 110 3.23 11.79 -0.86
C ILE A 110 2.39 11.91 0.42
N LYS A 111 1.08 12.18 0.30
CA LYS A 111 0.17 12.24 1.47
C LYS A 111 0.11 10.91 2.22
N TRP A 112 0.08 9.80 1.49
CA TRP A 112 0.11 8.48 2.10
C TRP A 112 1.43 8.23 2.86
N CYS A 113 2.57 8.57 2.26
CA CYS A 113 3.89 8.47 2.91
C CYS A 113 3.99 9.38 4.14
N GLN A 114 3.42 10.57 4.09
CA GLN A 114 3.33 11.47 5.25
C GLN A 114 2.53 10.87 6.41
N LYS A 115 1.62 9.92 6.16
CA LYS A 115 0.94 9.19 7.24
C LYS A 115 1.78 8.00 7.71
N TYR A 116 2.11 7.09 6.78
CA TYR A 116 2.59 5.74 7.12
C TYR A 116 4.11 5.54 7.00
N GLY A 117 4.83 6.42 6.31
CA GLY A 117 6.26 6.27 6.03
C GLY A 117 6.55 5.78 4.61
N PHE A 118 7.83 5.48 4.36
CA PHE A 118 8.32 4.88 3.12
C PHE A 118 7.78 3.44 2.99
N PRO A 119 7.36 3.04 1.77
CA PRO A 119 6.75 1.74 1.55
C PRO A 119 7.75 0.57 1.58
N PHE A 120 9.02 0.85 1.32
CA PHE A 120 10.10 -0.16 1.23
C PHE A 120 11.29 0.27 2.09
N PHE A 121 11.86 -0.67 2.83
CA PHE A 121 12.98 -0.40 3.74
C PHE A 121 14.21 -1.29 3.51
N GLY A 122 14.18 -2.20 2.53
CA GLY A 122 15.31 -3.05 2.14
C GLY A 122 15.27 -3.45 0.66
N ASP A 123 16.25 -4.25 0.23
CA ASP A 123 16.49 -4.63 -1.19
C ASP A 123 15.46 -5.59 -1.79
N ASN A 124 14.43 -5.98 -1.04
CA ASN A 124 13.51 -7.02 -1.47
C ASN A 124 12.05 -6.53 -1.39
N GLY A 125 11.55 -6.05 -2.52
CA GLY A 125 10.16 -6.19 -2.93
C GLY A 125 10.07 -7.25 -4.05
N PHE A 126 8.87 -7.51 -4.55
CA PHE A 126 8.69 -8.27 -5.81
C PHE A 126 9.38 -7.57 -7.00
N LEU A 127 9.56 -6.24 -6.91
CA LEU A 127 10.33 -5.39 -7.80
C LEU A 127 11.25 -4.45 -6.97
N CYS A 128 12.45 -4.13 -7.46
CA CYS A 128 13.44 -3.33 -6.71
C CYS A 128 13.08 -1.84 -6.63
N GLY A 129 12.33 -1.47 -5.59
CA GLY A 129 12.01 -0.09 -5.22
C GLY A 129 12.86 0.48 -4.08
N ASP A 130 13.86 -0.30 -3.64
CA ASP A 130 14.60 -0.16 -2.39
C ASP A 130 15.30 1.20 -2.19
N ILE A 131 15.57 1.50 -0.92
CA ILE A 131 16.17 2.78 -0.51
C ILE A 131 17.61 2.92 -1.01
N ALA A 132 18.37 1.82 -1.08
CA ALA A 132 19.79 1.85 -1.46
C ALA A 132 19.96 2.26 -2.94
N SER A 133 19.13 1.72 -3.83
CA SER A 133 19.04 2.07 -5.25
C SER A 133 18.66 3.53 -5.45
N CYS A 134 17.71 4.03 -4.67
CA CYS A 134 17.33 5.45 -4.67
C CYS A 134 18.52 6.33 -4.24
N TYR A 135 19.17 5.99 -3.14
CA TYR A 135 20.31 6.75 -2.62
C TYR A 135 21.51 6.73 -3.57
N LYS A 136 21.81 5.58 -4.20
CA LYS A 136 22.86 5.48 -5.22
C LYS A 136 22.59 6.40 -6.41
N SER A 137 21.32 6.53 -6.81
CA SER A 137 20.91 7.33 -7.97
C SER A 137 20.79 8.82 -7.66
N THR A 138 20.38 9.18 -6.45
CA THR A 138 19.96 10.55 -6.11
C THR A 138 20.76 11.20 -4.99
N ARG A 139 21.50 10.43 -4.20
CA ARG A 139 22.10 10.81 -2.90
C ARG A 139 21.08 11.23 -1.85
N GLU A 140 19.81 10.86 -2.05
CA GLU A 140 18.70 11.15 -1.15
C GLU A 140 18.03 9.84 -0.74
N ILE A 141 17.37 9.83 0.41
CA ILE A 141 16.62 8.65 0.88
C ILE A 141 15.22 8.68 0.30
N GLY A 142 14.80 7.59 -0.31
CA GLY A 142 13.47 7.47 -0.89
C GLY A 142 13.24 6.12 -1.55
N PHE A 143 12.24 6.06 -2.41
CA PHE A 143 11.88 4.83 -3.13
C PHE A 143 11.51 5.13 -4.59
N ASN A 144 11.62 4.10 -5.43
CA ASN A 144 11.23 4.18 -6.82
C ASN A 144 9.69 4.23 -6.92
N PHE A 145 9.15 5.34 -7.43
CA PHE A 145 7.71 5.54 -7.56
C PHE A 145 7.08 4.54 -8.52
N LYS A 146 7.77 4.16 -9.60
CA LYS A 146 7.21 3.21 -10.57
C LYS A 146 7.00 1.84 -9.97
N VAL A 147 7.96 1.40 -9.15
CA VAL A 147 7.85 0.11 -8.46
C VAL A 147 6.66 0.12 -7.53
N PHE A 148 6.53 1.16 -6.69
CA PHE A 148 5.35 1.35 -5.85
C PHE A 148 4.06 1.37 -6.69
N PHE A 149 4.05 2.10 -7.81
CA PHE A 149 2.92 2.15 -8.72
C PHE A 149 2.50 0.77 -9.23
N HIS A 150 3.46 -0.05 -9.67
CA HIS A 150 3.19 -1.40 -10.13
C HIS A 150 2.71 -2.31 -9.00
N ASP A 151 3.32 -2.27 -7.82
CA ASP A 151 2.92 -3.08 -6.67
C ASP A 151 1.49 -2.76 -6.22
N ILE A 152 1.12 -1.47 -6.19
CA ILE A 152 -0.24 -1.03 -5.83
C ILE A 152 -1.26 -1.46 -6.88
N LEU A 153 -0.92 -1.38 -8.17
CA LEU A 153 -1.82 -1.86 -9.23
C LEU A 153 -1.97 -3.39 -9.20
N HIS A 154 -0.89 -4.12 -8.96
CA HIS A 154 -0.93 -5.58 -8.82
C HIS A 154 -1.80 -5.99 -7.64
N LEU A 155 -1.61 -5.39 -6.47
CA LEU A 155 -2.48 -5.58 -5.30
C LEU A 155 -3.94 -5.29 -5.66
N GLY A 156 -4.20 -4.17 -6.34
CA GLY A 156 -5.53 -3.82 -6.82
C GLY A 156 -6.13 -4.82 -7.81
N ASN A 157 -5.31 -5.50 -8.61
CA ASN A 157 -5.77 -6.53 -9.54
C ASN A 157 -6.14 -7.81 -8.79
N ILE A 158 -5.30 -8.28 -7.86
CA ILE A 158 -5.62 -9.41 -6.98
C ILE A 158 -6.94 -9.15 -6.24
N ILE A 159 -7.11 -7.95 -5.69
CA ILE A 159 -8.34 -7.56 -5.01
C ILE A 159 -9.54 -7.59 -5.97
N THR A 160 -9.43 -7.02 -7.17
CA THR A 160 -10.51 -7.07 -8.16
C THR A 160 -10.84 -8.52 -8.55
N GLU A 161 -9.82 -9.35 -8.78
CA GLU A 161 -10.01 -10.76 -9.15
C GLU A 161 -10.59 -11.58 -8.01
N SER A 162 -10.32 -11.22 -6.75
CA SER A 162 -10.87 -11.91 -5.58
C SER A 162 -12.39 -11.76 -5.45
N LEU A 163 -13.00 -10.83 -6.19
CA LEU A 163 -14.45 -10.74 -6.34
C LEU A 163 -15.02 -11.97 -7.09
N ASN A 164 -14.19 -12.66 -7.87
CA ASN A 164 -14.54 -13.94 -8.48
C ASN A 164 -14.22 -15.09 -7.51
N TRP A 165 -15.27 -15.67 -6.93
CA TRP A 165 -15.16 -16.73 -5.94
C TRP A 165 -14.32 -17.94 -6.40
N TYR A 166 -14.35 -18.28 -7.69
CA TYR A 166 -13.63 -19.45 -8.21
C TYR A 166 -12.11 -19.32 -8.15
N LYS A 167 -11.57 -18.08 -8.05
CA LYS A 167 -10.13 -17.82 -7.98
C LYS A 167 -9.62 -17.60 -6.56
N LYS A 168 -10.51 -17.67 -5.56
CA LYS A 168 -10.23 -17.18 -4.21
C LYS A 168 -9.01 -17.85 -3.57
N GLU A 169 -8.89 -19.17 -3.69
CA GLU A 169 -7.79 -19.94 -3.09
C GLU A 169 -6.43 -19.64 -3.73
N GLU A 170 -6.40 -19.52 -5.06
CA GLU A 170 -5.20 -19.13 -5.81
C GLU A 170 -4.73 -17.73 -5.40
N LEU A 171 -5.65 -16.78 -5.27
CA LEU A 171 -5.36 -15.39 -4.90
C LEU A 171 -4.92 -15.25 -3.44
N ILE A 172 -5.51 -16.04 -2.52
CA ILE A 172 -5.02 -16.14 -1.13
C ILE A 172 -3.58 -16.62 -1.13
N THR A 173 -3.30 -17.69 -1.89
CA THR A 173 -1.97 -18.29 -1.98
C THR A 173 -0.96 -17.29 -2.55
N GLU A 174 -1.32 -16.58 -3.61
CA GLU A 174 -0.49 -15.54 -4.22
C GLU A 174 -0.18 -14.41 -3.24
N ALA A 175 -1.21 -13.85 -2.58
CA ALA A 175 -1.04 -12.77 -1.61
C ALA A 175 -0.14 -13.21 -0.43
N LEU A 176 -0.37 -14.40 0.12
CA LEU A 176 0.44 -14.91 1.21
C LEU A 176 1.87 -15.20 0.76
N ASN A 177 2.10 -15.78 -0.42
CA ASN A 177 3.43 -16.01 -0.97
C ASN A 177 4.22 -14.70 -1.09
N ILE A 178 3.61 -13.64 -1.64
CA ILE A 178 4.23 -12.31 -1.74
C ILE A 178 4.60 -11.79 -0.35
N SER A 179 3.66 -11.88 0.61
CA SER A 179 3.91 -11.41 1.98
C SER A 179 5.07 -12.15 2.67
N THR A 180 5.22 -13.45 2.38
CA THR A 180 6.18 -14.33 3.05
C THR A 180 7.62 -13.97 2.70
N LEU A 181 7.86 -13.41 1.51
CA LEU A 181 9.19 -12.96 1.08
C LEU A 181 9.83 -11.95 2.04
N GLN A 182 9.01 -11.13 2.70
CA GLN A 182 9.44 -10.07 3.63
C GLN A 182 8.95 -10.31 5.06
N ARG A 183 8.50 -11.52 5.36
CA ARG A 183 8.01 -11.90 6.69
C ARG A 183 9.18 -12.33 7.56
N GLN A 184 9.28 -11.74 8.73
CA GLN A 184 10.19 -12.17 9.80
C GLN A 184 9.39 -12.73 10.96
N GLN A 185 9.94 -13.75 11.61
CA GLN A 185 9.39 -14.32 12.83
C GLN A 185 10.43 -14.25 13.93
N THR A 186 10.04 -13.69 15.07
CA THR A 186 10.90 -13.54 16.25
C THR A 186 10.23 -14.14 17.46
N TYR A 187 10.98 -14.88 18.27
CA TYR A 187 10.48 -15.48 19.49
C TYR A 187 10.85 -14.59 20.67
N VAL A 188 9.86 -14.21 21.48
CA VAL A 188 10.02 -13.31 22.63
C VAL A 188 9.26 -13.86 23.83
N PHE A 189 9.79 -13.65 25.03
CA PHE A 189 9.07 -13.94 26.26
C PHE A 189 8.29 -12.70 26.71
N VAL A 190 6.98 -12.85 26.88
CA VAL A 190 6.11 -11.83 27.47
C VAL A 190 5.38 -12.46 28.65
N ASN A 191 5.51 -11.89 29.84
CA ASN A 191 4.92 -12.45 31.07
C ASN A 191 5.24 -13.94 31.31
N HIS A 192 6.49 -14.35 31.05
CA HIS A 192 6.95 -15.75 31.13
C HIS A 192 6.34 -16.71 30.09
N GLU A 193 5.59 -16.22 29.12
CA GLU A 193 5.08 -17.01 28.00
C GLU A 193 5.90 -16.79 26.73
N LEU A 194 6.29 -17.88 26.06
CA LEU A 194 6.99 -17.82 24.79
C LEU A 194 6.02 -17.49 23.65
N MET A 195 6.10 -16.25 23.14
CA MET A 195 5.31 -15.80 22.00
C MET A 195 6.14 -15.82 20.71
N CYS A 196 5.48 -16.09 19.59
CA CYS A 196 6.05 -15.91 18.25
C CYS A 196 5.43 -14.66 17.64
N GLU A 197 6.23 -13.61 17.50
CA GLU A 197 5.82 -12.38 16.84
C GLU A 197 6.10 -12.47 15.34
N THR A 198 5.08 -12.16 14.53
CA THR A 198 5.22 -12.00 13.08
C THR A 198 5.38 -10.52 12.74
N ARG A 199 6.38 -10.22 11.89
CA ARG A 199 6.79 -8.87 11.51
C ARG A 199 7.02 -8.82 10.00
N PHE A 200 6.91 -7.63 9.41
CA PHE A 200 7.15 -7.43 7.97
C PHE A 200 8.18 -6.33 7.72
N ASN A 201 9.12 -6.57 6.80
CA ASN A 201 10.15 -5.60 6.45
C ASN A 201 9.63 -4.41 5.63
N THR A 202 8.45 -4.54 5.03
CA THR A 202 7.85 -3.53 4.17
C THR A 202 6.36 -3.37 4.44
N LEU A 203 5.86 -2.16 4.23
CA LEU A 203 4.43 -1.88 4.31
C LEU A 203 3.65 -2.64 3.23
N ILE A 204 4.25 -2.83 2.05
CA ILE A 204 3.61 -3.59 0.96
C ILE A 204 3.42 -5.05 1.34
N ALA A 205 4.42 -5.71 1.90
CA ALA A 205 4.28 -7.11 2.32
C ALA A 205 3.26 -7.29 3.43
N LEU A 206 3.20 -6.34 4.37
CA LEU A 206 2.16 -6.32 5.38
C LEU A 206 0.77 -6.21 4.74
N ALA A 207 0.56 -5.32 3.77
CA ALA A 207 -0.74 -5.19 3.09
C ALA A 207 -1.17 -6.49 2.38
N TYR A 208 -0.23 -7.22 1.75
CA TYR A 208 -0.52 -8.53 1.16
C TYR A 208 -0.88 -9.59 2.20
N TYR A 209 -0.22 -9.59 3.36
CA TYR A 209 -0.58 -10.47 4.47
C TYR A 209 -1.99 -10.18 4.98
N GLN A 210 -2.30 -8.90 5.21
CA GLN A 210 -3.62 -8.45 5.64
C GLN A 210 -4.71 -8.85 4.63
N LEU A 211 -4.41 -8.75 3.32
CA LEU A 211 -5.31 -9.21 2.25
C LEU A 211 -5.53 -10.72 2.32
N GLY A 212 -4.47 -11.53 2.44
CA GLY A 212 -4.59 -12.98 2.56
C GLY A 212 -5.47 -13.38 3.75
N CYS A 213 -5.23 -12.79 4.93
CA CYS A 213 -6.05 -13.00 6.12
C CYS A 213 -7.52 -12.58 5.92
N LEU A 214 -7.75 -11.43 5.28
CA LEU A 214 -9.09 -10.95 4.97
C LEU A 214 -9.85 -11.94 4.07
N LEU A 215 -9.20 -12.39 2.99
CA LEU A 215 -9.80 -13.33 2.05
C LEU A 215 -10.07 -14.69 2.69
N MET A 216 -9.19 -15.17 3.58
CA MET A 216 -9.40 -16.41 4.32
C MET A 216 -10.55 -16.33 5.34
N ASN A 217 -10.91 -15.13 5.83
CA ASN A 217 -11.89 -14.99 6.89
C ASN A 217 -13.33 -15.16 6.37
N PRO A 218 -14.05 -16.24 6.74
CA PRO A 218 -15.42 -16.47 6.27
C PRO A 218 -16.45 -15.49 6.86
N ASN A 219 -16.14 -14.86 8.00
CA ASN A 219 -16.97 -13.85 8.67
C ASN A 219 -16.34 -12.44 8.60
N GLY A 220 -15.25 -12.29 7.85
CA GLY A 220 -14.45 -11.08 7.76
C GLY A 220 -15.01 -10.10 6.76
N ALA A 221 -14.59 -8.84 6.87
CA ALA A 221 -14.94 -7.83 5.88
C ALA A 221 -14.64 -8.34 4.45
N MET A 222 -15.56 -8.10 3.53
CA MET A 222 -15.42 -8.42 2.12
C MET A 222 -15.03 -7.17 1.35
N THR A 223 -14.23 -7.38 0.30
CA THR A 223 -13.91 -6.32 -0.63
C THR A 223 -15.03 -6.14 -1.64
N LYS A 224 -15.36 -4.90 -1.98
CA LYS A 224 -16.37 -4.55 -2.99
C LYS A 224 -15.92 -3.39 -3.86
N GLN A 225 -16.57 -3.26 -5.01
CA GLN A 225 -16.44 -2.11 -5.88
C GLN A 225 -17.67 -1.20 -5.78
N CYS A 226 -17.46 0.10 -5.64
CA CYS A 226 -18.54 1.08 -5.57
C CYS A 226 -19.24 1.22 -6.92
N GLU A 227 -20.57 1.08 -6.95
CA GLU A 227 -21.38 1.20 -8.17
C GLU A 227 -21.32 2.60 -8.82
N GLN A 228 -21.02 3.65 -8.06
CA GLN A 228 -20.99 5.02 -8.56
C GLN A 228 -19.62 5.43 -9.10
N CYS A 229 -18.55 5.23 -8.33
CA CYS A 229 -17.21 5.74 -8.69
C CYS A 229 -16.20 4.64 -9.02
N GLY A 230 -16.57 3.36 -8.93
CA GLY A 230 -15.66 2.25 -9.19
C GLY A 230 -14.54 2.06 -8.16
N ALA A 231 -14.54 2.83 -7.06
CA ALA A 231 -13.54 2.69 -5.99
C ALA A 231 -13.76 1.38 -5.23
N ILE A 232 -12.65 0.72 -4.90
CA ILE A 232 -12.64 -0.49 -4.08
C ILE A 232 -12.74 -0.12 -2.59
N PHE A 233 -13.47 -0.89 -1.79
CA PHE A 233 -13.62 -0.67 -0.33
C PHE A 233 -13.90 -1.96 0.45
N LEU A 234 -13.59 -1.98 1.75
CA LEU A 234 -13.92 -3.06 2.68
C LEU A 234 -15.27 -2.81 3.35
N THR A 235 -16.03 -3.87 3.57
CA THR A 235 -17.30 -3.82 4.32
C THR A 235 -17.63 -5.17 4.92
N THR A 236 -18.21 -5.20 6.11
CA THR A 236 -18.83 -6.42 6.67
C THR A 236 -20.24 -6.64 6.14
N ASP A 237 -20.89 -5.58 5.61
CA ASP A 237 -22.23 -5.65 5.05
C ASP A 237 -22.22 -6.12 3.57
N TYR A 238 -22.79 -7.29 3.33
CA TYR A 238 -22.95 -7.90 1.99
C TYR A 238 -23.95 -7.17 1.09
N ARG A 239 -24.79 -6.27 1.62
CA ARG A 239 -25.72 -5.44 0.82
C ARG A 239 -25.14 -4.09 0.44
N LYS A 240 -24.07 -3.63 1.12
CA LYS A 240 -23.44 -2.33 0.84
C LYS A 240 -22.91 -2.27 -0.60
N LYS A 241 -23.34 -1.27 -1.36
CA LYS A 241 -23.00 -1.06 -2.79
C LYS A 241 -22.12 0.17 -3.05
N TYR A 242 -21.97 1.03 -2.05
CA TYR A 242 -21.29 2.32 -2.18
C TYR A 242 -20.17 2.47 -1.14
N CYS A 243 -19.08 3.13 -1.54
CA CYS A 243 -17.99 3.47 -0.63
C CYS A 243 -18.42 4.59 0.35
N LEU A 244 -17.60 4.90 1.36
CA LEU A 244 -17.94 5.90 2.38
C LEU A 244 -18.24 7.31 1.85
N LYS A 245 -17.82 7.62 0.62
CA LYS A 245 -18.05 8.93 -0.03
C LYS A 245 -19.36 9.02 -0.82
N HIS A 246 -20.00 7.89 -1.10
CA HIS A 246 -21.17 7.84 -1.97
C HIS A 246 -22.33 7.14 -1.27
N SER A 247 -23.55 7.54 -1.61
CA SER A 247 -24.79 6.96 -1.11
C SER A 247 -25.72 6.59 -2.27
N PRO A 248 -26.75 5.76 -2.03
CA PRO A 248 -27.77 5.51 -3.04
C PRO A 248 -28.37 6.82 -3.58
N GLN A 249 -28.62 7.79 -2.69
CA GLN A 249 -29.20 9.08 -3.05
C GLN A 249 -28.27 9.89 -3.97
N SER A 250 -26.96 9.91 -3.72
CA SER A 250 -26.00 10.60 -4.59
C SER A 250 -25.93 9.97 -5.98
N TYR A 251 -26.00 8.64 -6.05
CA TYR A 251 -25.98 7.89 -7.30
C TYR A 251 -27.20 8.19 -8.18
N TYR A 252 -28.42 8.06 -7.63
CA TYR A 252 -29.64 8.34 -8.39
C TYR A 252 -29.75 9.82 -8.79
N ALA A 253 -29.27 10.74 -7.95
CA ALA A 253 -29.21 12.16 -8.31
C ALA A 253 -28.28 12.42 -9.51
N GLN A 254 -27.11 11.76 -9.55
CA GLN A 254 -26.18 11.87 -10.67
C GLN A 254 -26.80 11.28 -11.95
N LYS A 255 -27.38 10.08 -11.87
CA LYS A 255 -28.01 9.41 -13.01
C LYS A 255 -29.11 10.27 -13.64
N LYS A 256 -29.99 10.85 -12.81
CA LYS A 256 -31.06 11.76 -13.26
C LYS A 256 -30.53 13.03 -13.93
N ARG A 257 -29.38 13.57 -13.49
CA ARG A 257 -28.72 14.71 -14.14
C ARG A 257 -28.14 14.33 -15.50
N SER A 258 -27.50 13.17 -15.59
CA SER A 258 -26.96 12.66 -16.86
C SER A 258 -28.06 12.39 -17.88
N GLU A 259 -29.17 11.79 -17.47
CA GLU A 259 -30.34 11.52 -18.32
C GLU A 259 -31.01 12.82 -18.81
N LYS A 260 -31.11 13.84 -17.96
CA LYS A 260 -31.56 15.17 -18.40
C LYS A 260 -30.60 15.81 -19.39
N ALA A 261 -29.29 15.72 -19.15
CA ALA A 261 -28.28 16.29 -20.04
C ALA A 261 -28.22 15.61 -21.42
N SER A 262 -28.51 14.31 -21.50
CA SER A 262 -28.65 13.60 -22.79
C SER A 262 -29.93 13.97 -23.52
N ASN A 263 -31.04 14.19 -22.81
CA ASN A 263 -32.32 14.57 -23.42
C ASN A 263 -32.40 16.06 -23.84
N THR A 264 -31.46 16.89 -23.40
CA THR A 264 -31.39 18.31 -23.81
C THR A 264 -30.48 18.52 -25.04
N LYS A 265 -29.85 17.44 -25.55
CA LYS A 265 -28.97 17.45 -26.73
C LYS A 265 -29.60 16.82 -27.98
N GLN A 266 -30.89 16.45 -27.91
CA GLN A 266 -31.74 16.14 -29.05
C GLN A 266 -32.61 17.34 -29.37
#